data_AF-A0A7W6H958-F1
#
_entry.id   AF-A0A7W6H958-F1
#
_cell.length_a   1.000
_cell.length_b   1.000
_cell.length_c   1.000
_cell.angle_alpha   90.00
_cell.angle_beta   90.00
_cell.angle_gamma   90.00
#
_symmetry.space_group_name_H-M   'P 1'
#
loop_
_entity.id
_entity.type
_entity.pdbx_description
1 polymer ?
#
loop_
_entity_poly.entity_id
_entity_poly.type
_entity_poly.pdbx_seq_one_letter_code
_entity_poly.pdbx_strand_id
1 'polypeptide(L)'
;MGCPGARLWPNGIAVVSAALWAIEGLMIWVLANADRPLTVLLHVNAFGILLMAVPAALIWQPISLANAASFLLLGPIVVTAQYCIVRGYALASLALVGSVDTFWLVFADLIGFIAFGEVPTIGVIVGSLVIAGGGVSLAFADTEQRPTLLPEARDNRF
;
A
#
# COMPACT_ATOMS: atom_id res chain seq x y z
N MET A 1 -7.34 -31.04 -19.13
CA MET A 1 -8.77 -30.71 -18.89
C MET A 1 -8.93 -30.40 -17.40
N GLY A 2 -8.97 -29.12 -17.02
CA GLY A 2 -8.99 -28.69 -15.62
C GLY A 2 -10.42 -28.57 -15.08
N CYS A 3 -10.73 -29.27 -13.98
CA CYS A 3 -12.04 -29.24 -13.33
C CYS A 3 -12.47 -27.79 -13.02
N PRO A 4 -13.70 -27.37 -13.39
CA PRO A 4 -14.21 -26.01 -13.14
C PRO A 4 -14.17 -25.60 -11.66
N GLY A 5 -14.28 -26.56 -10.74
CA GLY A 5 -14.27 -26.31 -9.29
C GLY A 5 -12.92 -25.88 -8.70
N ALA A 6 -11.79 -26.21 -9.36
CA ALA A 6 -10.46 -25.97 -8.79
C ALA A 6 -10.00 -24.49 -8.85
N ARG A 7 -10.67 -23.66 -9.65
CA ARG A 7 -10.37 -22.21 -9.78
C ARG A 7 -11.24 -21.31 -8.91
N LEU A 8 -12.32 -21.83 -8.32
CA LEU A 8 -13.20 -21.05 -7.46
C LEU A 8 -12.51 -20.67 -6.14
N TRP A 9 -11.70 -21.55 -5.57
CA TRP A 9 -11.02 -21.32 -4.30
C TRP A 9 -9.98 -20.18 -4.37
N PRO A 10 -9.03 -20.15 -5.34
CA PRO A 10 -8.10 -19.02 -5.49
C PRO A 10 -8.81 -17.70 -5.77
N ASN A 11 -9.83 -17.71 -6.62
CA ASN A 11 -10.59 -16.50 -6.95
C ASN A 11 -11.34 -15.95 -5.73
N GLY A 12 -11.91 -16.82 -4.90
CA GLY A 12 -12.57 -16.43 -3.66
C GLY A 12 -11.59 -15.76 -2.69
N ILE A 13 -10.38 -16.31 -2.52
CA ILE A 13 -9.33 -15.70 -1.69
C ILE A 13 -8.95 -14.32 -2.24
N ALA A 14 -8.73 -14.19 -3.54
CA ALA A 14 -8.34 -12.92 -4.15
C ALA A 14 -9.39 -11.80 -3.91
N VAL A 15 -10.68 -12.13 -4.02
CA VAL A 15 -11.77 -11.16 -3.75
C VAL A 15 -11.79 -10.75 -2.27
N VAL A 16 -11.63 -11.71 -1.36
CA VAL A 16 -11.56 -11.42 0.08
C VAL A 16 -10.34 -10.55 0.40
N SER A 17 -9.18 -10.85 -0.17
CA SER A 17 -7.97 -10.03 0.00
C SER A 17 -8.18 -8.61 -0.50
N ALA A 18 -8.76 -8.43 -1.69
CA ALA A 18 -9.05 -7.11 -2.23
C ALA A 18 -10.00 -6.30 -1.35
N ALA A 19 -11.04 -6.94 -0.80
CA ALA A 19 -11.96 -6.31 0.13
C ALA A 19 -11.26 -5.88 1.43
N LEU A 20 -10.42 -6.75 2.00
CA LEU A 20 -9.63 -6.44 3.20
C LEU A 20 -8.65 -5.28 2.95
N TRP A 21 -8.01 -5.26 1.79
CA TRP A 21 -7.08 -4.19 1.39
C TRP A 21 -7.80 -2.83 1.28
N ALA A 22 -9.01 -2.82 0.71
CA ALA A 22 -9.83 -1.62 0.63
C ALA A 22 -10.26 -1.12 2.02
N ILE A 23 -10.64 -2.04 2.92
CA ILE A 23 -11.00 -1.72 4.30
C ILE A 23 -9.78 -1.17 5.06
N GLU A 24 -8.62 -1.78 4.90
CA GLU A 24 -7.36 -1.31 5.50
C GLU A 24 -7.04 0.13 5.07
N GLY A 25 -7.07 0.42 3.77
CA GLY A 25 -6.82 1.77 3.26
C GLY A 25 -7.81 2.81 3.79
N LEU A 26 -9.10 2.45 3.86
CA LEU A 26 -10.13 3.30 4.45
C LEU A 26 -9.87 3.56 5.95
N MET A 27 -9.51 2.53 6.70
CA MET A 27 -9.26 2.63 8.13
C MET A 27 -8.02 3.48 8.43
N ILE A 28 -6.95 3.33 7.64
CA ILE A 28 -5.76 4.18 7.70
C ILE A 28 -6.12 5.63 7.40
N TRP A 29 -6.92 5.88 6.36
CA TRP A 29 -7.33 7.25 6.01
C TRP A 29 -8.19 7.90 7.09
N VAL A 30 -9.15 7.18 7.67
CA VAL A 30 -9.97 7.66 8.80
C VAL A 30 -9.07 7.97 10.00
N LEU A 31 -8.19 7.05 10.36
CA LEU A 31 -7.33 7.18 11.54
C LEU A 31 -6.24 8.26 11.33
N ALA A 32 -5.72 8.41 10.11
CA ALA A 32 -4.75 9.44 9.77
C ALA A 32 -5.34 10.87 9.82
N ASN A 33 -6.65 11.00 9.63
CA ASN A 33 -7.37 12.27 9.78
C ASN A 33 -7.85 12.53 11.22
N ALA A 34 -8.04 11.49 12.03
CA ALA A 34 -8.51 11.62 13.41
C ALA A 34 -7.36 11.71 14.44
N ASP A 35 -6.26 11.00 14.22
CA ASP A 35 -5.18 10.79 15.18
C ASP A 35 -3.81 11.21 14.65
N ARG A 36 -2.81 11.30 15.55
CA ARG A 36 -1.42 11.55 15.16
C ARG A 36 -0.90 10.37 14.32
N PRO A 37 -0.14 10.61 13.24
CA PRO A 37 0.41 9.56 12.36
C PRO A 37 1.18 8.44 13.09
N LEU A 38 1.89 8.77 14.18
CA LEU A 38 2.60 7.78 14.99
C LEU A 38 1.67 6.83 15.74
N THR A 39 0.49 7.32 16.16
CA THR A 39 -0.54 6.49 16.81
C THR A 39 -1.12 5.49 15.82
N VAL A 40 -1.43 5.93 14.60
CA VAL A 40 -1.88 5.06 13.49
C VAL A 40 -0.86 3.96 13.23
N LEU A 41 0.42 4.36 13.10
CA LEU A 41 1.52 3.44 12.83
C LEU A 41 1.66 2.37 13.92
N LEU A 42 1.51 2.77 15.20
CA LEU A 42 1.57 1.87 16.34
C LEU A 42 0.44 0.83 16.30
N HIS A 43 -0.79 1.25 16.00
CA HIS A 43 -1.93 0.31 15.92
C HIS A 43 -1.76 -0.71 14.80
N VAL A 44 -1.36 -0.24 13.60
CA VAL A 44 -1.15 -1.12 12.44
C VAL A 44 -0.05 -2.14 12.72
N ASN A 45 1.10 -1.69 13.24
CA ASN A 45 2.22 -2.58 13.54
C ASN A 45 1.91 -3.52 14.72
N ALA A 46 1.25 -3.05 15.78
CA ALA A 46 0.88 -3.89 16.91
C ALA A 46 -0.11 -4.99 16.50
N PHE A 47 -1.10 -4.65 15.67
CA PHE A 47 -2.04 -5.62 15.11
C PHE A 47 -1.31 -6.62 14.21
N GLY A 48 -0.42 -6.14 13.34
CA GLY A 48 0.40 -6.99 12.47
C GLY A 48 1.28 -7.97 13.25
N ILE A 49 1.93 -7.51 14.32
CA ILE A 49 2.73 -8.35 15.23
C ILE A 49 1.85 -9.41 15.89
N LEU A 50 0.68 -9.04 16.42
CA LEU A 50 -0.21 -9.99 17.09
C LEU A 50 -0.70 -11.07 16.12
N LEU A 51 -1.06 -10.67 14.90
CA LEU A 51 -1.53 -11.58 13.85
C LEU A 51 -0.40 -12.52 13.39
N MET A 52 0.81 -11.99 13.22
CA MET A 52 1.99 -12.77 12.83
C MET A 52 2.61 -13.59 13.96
N ALA A 53 2.34 -13.29 15.22
CA ALA A 53 2.91 -14.00 16.36
C ALA A 53 2.51 -15.49 16.37
N VAL A 54 1.26 -15.80 16.00
CA VAL A 54 0.75 -17.18 15.95
C VAL A 54 1.51 -18.03 14.93
N PRO A 55 1.59 -17.69 13.64
CA PRO A 55 2.38 -18.46 12.68
C PRO A 55 3.87 -18.42 13.03
N ALA A 56 4.41 -17.28 13.48
CA ALA A 56 5.83 -17.19 13.86
C ALA A 56 6.19 -18.20 14.97
N ALA A 57 5.32 -18.43 15.95
CA ALA A 57 5.54 -19.42 17.00
C ALA A 57 5.45 -20.87 16.49
N LEU A 58 4.58 -21.15 15.52
CA LEU A 58 4.35 -22.50 15.00
C LEU A 58 5.46 -22.97 14.04
N ILE A 59 6.04 -22.06 13.25
CA ILE A 59 7.03 -22.37 12.20
C ILE A 59 8.35 -21.64 12.41
N TRP A 60 8.70 -21.36 13.67
CA TRP A 60 9.93 -20.64 14.01
C TRP A 60 11.17 -21.34 13.44
N GLN A 61 11.96 -20.61 12.64
CA GLN A 61 13.24 -21.07 12.14
C GLN A 61 14.38 -20.19 12.70
N PRO A 62 15.50 -20.79 13.11
CA PRO A 62 16.63 -20.02 13.62
C PRO A 62 17.25 -19.17 12.49
N ILE A 63 17.28 -17.86 12.70
CA ILE A 63 17.92 -16.91 11.78
C ILE A 63 19.45 -17.02 11.92
N SER A 64 20.14 -17.17 10.79
CA SER A 64 21.59 -17.03 10.73
C SER A 64 22.01 -15.61 11.12
N LEU A 65 23.03 -15.49 11.99
CA LEU A 65 23.53 -14.21 12.48
C LEU A 65 23.97 -13.26 11.35
N ALA A 66 24.43 -13.81 10.21
CA ALA A 66 24.79 -13.04 9.02
C ALA A 66 23.58 -12.35 8.38
N ASN A 67 22.41 -12.99 8.40
CA ASN A 67 21.18 -12.43 7.83
C ASN A 67 20.44 -11.54 8.84
N ALA A 68 20.66 -11.75 10.14
CA ALA A 68 20.04 -10.97 11.22
C ALA A 68 20.31 -9.46 11.06
N ALA A 69 21.52 -9.08 10.64
CA ALA A 69 21.87 -7.68 10.38
C ALA A 69 21.04 -7.07 9.25
N SER A 70 20.85 -7.78 8.13
CA SER A 70 20.01 -7.32 7.02
C SER A 70 18.54 -7.16 7.44
N PHE A 71 18.00 -8.10 8.22
CA PHE A 71 16.64 -7.99 8.76
C PHE A 71 16.48 -6.80 9.71
N LEU A 72 17.49 -6.53 10.54
CA LEU A 72 17.48 -5.40 11.46
C LEU A 72 17.48 -4.06 10.71
N LEU A 73 18.24 -3.96 9.61
CA LEU A 73 18.30 -2.76 8.77
C LEU A 73 17.00 -2.51 7.98
N LEU A 74 16.23 -3.56 7.66
CA LEU A 74 14.94 -3.40 7.00
C LEU A 74 13.90 -2.73 7.91
N GLY A 75 13.95 -2.94 9.22
CA GLY A 75 13.00 -2.37 10.18
C GLY A 75 12.87 -0.84 10.06
N PRO A 76 13.94 -0.06 10.23
CA PRO A 76 13.92 1.39 10.08
C PRO A 76 13.45 1.86 8.70
N ILE A 77 13.85 1.16 7.63
CA ILE A 77 13.45 1.48 6.25
C ILE A 77 11.94 1.33 6.09
N VAL A 78 11.38 0.20 6.54
CA VAL A 78 9.95 -0.10 6.46
C VAL A 78 9.14 0.87 7.33
N VAL A 79 9.59 1.15 8.55
CA VAL A 79 8.92 2.12 9.46
C VAL A 79 8.90 3.52 8.84
N THR A 80 10.00 3.94 8.23
CA THR A 80 10.08 5.25 7.53
C THR A 80 9.13 5.28 6.33
N ALA A 81 9.11 4.22 5.52
CA ALA A 81 8.21 4.11 4.38
C ALA A 81 6.73 4.15 4.83
N GLN A 82 6.36 3.37 5.84
CA GLN A 82 5.00 3.38 6.41
C GLN A 82 4.63 4.76 6.97
N TYR A 83 5.56 5.45 7.62
CA TYR A 83 5.32 6.81 8.10
C TYR A 83 5.01 7.78 6.94
N CYS A 84 5.76 7.70 5.84
CA CYS A 84 5.49 8.47 4.63
C CYS A 84 4.11 8.15 4.04
N ILE A 85 3.73 6.87 4.00
CA ILE A 85 2.43 6.42 3.51
C ILE A 85 1.30 6.99 4.38
N VAL A 86 1.34 6.80 5.70
CA VAL A 86 0.32 7.33 6.63
C VAL A 86 0.22 8.86 6.52
N ARG A 87 1.34 9.56 6.39
CA ARG A 87 1.37 11.00 6.13
C ARG A 87 0.73 11.35 4.79
N GLY A 88 0.92 10.54 3.75
CA GLY A 88 0.27 10.69 2.45
C GLY A 88 -1.25 10.58 2.57
N TYR A 89 -1.75 9.56 3.28
CA TYR A 89 -3.17 9.38 3.57
C TYR A 89 -3.80 10.57 4.33
N ALA A 90 -3.05 11.28 5.17
CA ALA A 90 -3.53 12.49 5.86
C ALA A 90 -3.58 13.75 4.97
N LEU A 91 -2.84 13.78 3.87
CA LEU A 91 -2.67 14.97 3.02
C LEU A 91 -3.47 14.92 1.71
N ALA A 92 -3.94 13.74 1.31
CA ALA A 92 -4.57 13.49 0.02
C ALA A 92 -5.89 12.72 0.15
N SER A 93 -6.75 12.83 -0.88
CA SER A 93 -7.99 12.04 -0.97
C SER A 93 -7.66 10.56 -1.18
N LEU A 94 -8.52 9.65 -0.67
CA LEU A 94 -8.36 8.19 -0.85
C LEU A 94 -8.16 7.80 -2.33
N ALA A 95 -8.85 8.47 -3.25
CA ALA A 95 -8.75 8.23 -4.68
C ALA A 95 -7.37 8.63 -5.26
N LEU A 96 -6.82 9.74 -4.77
CA LEU A 96 -5.49 10.19 -5.17
C LEU A 96 -4.40 9.25 -4.62
N VAL A 97 -4.52 8.81 -3.36
CA VAL A 97 -3.53 7.89 -2.75
C VAL A 97 -3.53 6.54 -3.46
N GLY A 98 -4.69 5.97 -3.77
CA GLY A 98 -4.75 4.70 -4.51
C GLY A 98 -4.09 4.77 -5.90
N SER A 99 -4.15 5.93 -6.55
CA SER A 99 -3.49 6.17 -7.83
C SER A 99 -1.96 6.19 -7.69
N VAL A 100 -1.47 6.85 -6.64
CA VAL A 100 -0.03 6.89 -6.31
C VAL A 100 0.47 5.51 -5.89
N ASP A 101 -0.29 4.75 -5.12
CA ASP A 101 0.09 3.41 -4.67
C ASP A 101 0.30 2.46 -5.87
N THR A 102 -0.46 2.66 -6.95
CA THR A 102 -0.32 1.85 -8.17
C THR A 102 1.00 2.12 -8.93
N PHE A 103 1.67 3.26 -8.70
CA PHE A 103 2.99 3.52 -9.29
C PHE A 103 4.07 2.55 -8.82
N TRP A 104 3.86 1.85 -7.69
CA TRP A 104 4.79 0.81 -7.28
C TRP A 104 5.01 -0.23 -8.39
N LEU A 105 4.02 -0.53 -9.23
CA LEU A 105 4.19 -1.43 -10.38
C LEU A 105 5.26 -0.95 -11.36
N VAL A 106 5.34 0.37 -11.61
CA VAL A 106 6.37 0.96 -12.47
C VAL A 106 7.76 0.82 -11.84
N PHE A 107 7.86 1.03 -10.53
CA PHE A 107 9.11 0.82 -9.80
C PHE A 107 9.50 -0.66 -9.73
N ALA A 108 8.54 -1.56 -9.56
CA ALA A 108 8.78 -3.00 -9.52
C ALA A 108 9.34 -3.50 -10.85
N ASP A 109 8.79 -3.03 -11.98
CA ASP A 109 9.30 -3.32 -13.32
C ASP A 109 10.73 -2.80 -13.51
N LEU A 110 10.98 -1.54 -13.12
CA LEU A 110 12.31 -0.92 -13.22
C LEU A 110 13.35 -1.65 -12.36
N ILE A 111 12.99 -2.01 -11.12
CA ILE A 111 13.87 -2.75 -10.22
C ILE A 111 14.08 -4.17 -10.74
N GLY A 112 13.04 -4.83 -11.27
CA GLY A 112 13.11 -6.14 -11.94
C GLY A 112 14.16 -6.14 -13.05
N PHE A 113 14.10 -5.12 -13.91
CA PHE A 113 15.07 -4.95 -14.99
C PHE A 113 16.50 -4.68 -14.48
N ILE A 114 16.68 -3.75 -13.54
CA ILE A 114 18.02 -3.34 -13.07
C ILE A 114 18.68 -4.40 -12.19
N ALA A 115 17.95 -4.96 -11.23
CA ALA A 115 18.51 -5.84 -10.21
C ALA A 115 18.53 -7.31 -10.64
N PHE A 116 17.55 -7.73 -11.46
CA PHE A 116 17.39 -9.14 -11.86
C PHE A 116 17.60 -9.38 -13.35
N GLY A 117 17.75 -8.33 -14.17
CA GLY A 117 17.94 -8.45 -15.61
C GLY A 117 16.69 -8.94 -16.35
N GLU A 118 15.51 -8.85 -15.73
CA GLU A 118 14.24 -9.21 -16.36
C GLU A 118 13.91 -8.20 -17.46
N VAL A 119 14.00 -8.62 -18.73
CA VAL A 119 13.68 -7.75 -19.86
C VAL A 119 12.17 -7.61 -19.97
N PRO A 120 11.58 -6.42 -19.73
CA PRO A 120 10.15 -6.24 -19.77
C PRO A 120 9.61 -6.43 -21.18
N THR A 121 8.54 -7.22 -21.29
CA THR A 121 7.82 -7.42 -22.55
C THR A 121 7.12 -6.13 -22.98
N ILE A 122 6.83 -5.98 -24.27
CA ILE A 122 6.09 -4.81 -24.80
C ILE A 122 4.78 -4.57 -24.02
N GLY A 123 4.07 -5.64 -23.63
CA GLY A 123 2.84 -5.52 -22.83
C GLY A 123 3.07 -4.89 -21.44
N VAL A 124 4.21 -5.20 -20.80
CA VAL A 124 4.58 -4.62 -19.49
C VAL A 124 4.89 -3.14 -19.65
N ILE A 125 5.68 -2.78 -20.67
CA ILE A 125 6.02 -1.39 -20.98
C ILE A 125 4.75 -0.56 -21.22
N VAL A 126 3.82 -1.07 -22.05
CA VAL A 126 2.55 -0.38 -22.34
C VAL A 126 1.70 -0.28 -21.08
N GLY A 127 1.59 -1.35 -20.29
CA GLY A 127 0.83 -1.35 -19.03
C GLY A 127 1.37 -0.33 -18.02
N SER A 128 2.70 -0.31 -17.82
CA SER A 128 3.38 0.65 -16.94
C SER A 128 3.16 2.09 -17.38
N LEU A 129 3.22 2.38 -18.69
CA LEU A 129 2.93 3.71 -19.23
C LEU A 129 1.47 4.14 -19.00
N VAL A 130 0.52 3.22 -19.16
CA VAL A 130 -0.91 3.50 -18.90
C VAL A 130 -1.15 3.77 -17.42
N ILE A 131 -0.56 2.98 -16.52
CA ILE A 131 -0.64 3.20 -15.07
C ILE A 131 -0.05 4.56 -14.69
N ALA A 132 1.16 4.86 -15.18
CA ALA A 132 1.82 6.14 -14.92
C ALA A 132 0.99 7.32 -15.44
N GLY A 133 0.47 7.23 -16.67
CA GLY A 133 -0.37 8.28 -17.27
C GLY A 133 -1.69 8.49 -16.53
N GLY A 134 -2.35 7.40 -16.11
CA GLY A 134 -3.58 7.46 -15.32
C GLY A 134 -3.36 8.11 -13.96
N GLY A 135 -2.28 7.74 -13.26
CA GLY A 135 -1.97 8.33 -11.97
C GLY A 135 -1.59 9.81 -12.04
N VAL A 136 -0.85 10.23 -13.08
CA VAL A 136 -0.58 11.66 -13.34
C VAL A 136 -1.87 12.43 -13.64
N SER A 137 -2.76 11.87 -14.46
CA SER A 137 -4.02 12.51 -14.84
C SER A 137 -4.94 12.73 -13.63
N LEU A 138 -5.02 11.74 -12.74
CA LEU A 138 -5.80 11.83 -11.51
C LEU A 138 -5.19 12.83 -10.51
N ALA A 139 -3.86 12.93 -10.43
CA ALA A 139 -3.19 13.94 -9.63
C ALA A 139 -3.47 15.37 -10.09
N PHE A 140 -3.51 15.59 -11.42
CA PHE A 140 -3.92 16.88 -11.96
C PHE A 140 -5.40 17.18 -11.73
N ALA A 141 -6.29 16.19 -11.87
CA ALA A 141 -7.73 16.35 -11.64
C ALA A 141 -8.08 16.65 -10.17
N ASP A 142 -7.41 16.03 -9.21
CA ASP A 142 -7.61 16.31 -7.76
C ASP A 142 -7.19 17.76 -7.42
N THR A 143 -6.17 18.29 -8.10
CA THR A 143 -5.73 19.69 -7.96
C THR A 143 -6.80 20.68 -8.46
N GLU A 144 -7.53 20.34 -9.53
CA GLU A 144 -8.63 21.14 -10.08
C GLU A 144 -9.94 21.06 -9.26
N GLN A 145 -10.15 20.01 -8.45
CA GLN A 145 -11.34 19.88 -7.61
C GLN A 145 -11.21 20.59 -6.26
N ARG A 146 -9.97 20.81 -5.80
CA ARG A 146 -9.64 21.52 -4.54
C ARG A 146 -10.11 23.00 -4.43
N PRO A 147 -10.42 23.77 -5.50
CA PRO A 147 -10.94 25.14 -5.38
C PRO A 147 -12.44 25.26 -5.03
N THR A 148 -13.27 24.22 -5.21
CA THR A 148 -14.74 24.39 -5.20
C THR A 148 -15.45 23.87 -3.94
N LEU A 149 -14.77 23.14 -3.04
CA LEU A 149 -15.37 22.56 -1.83
C LEU A 149 -15.04 23.30 -0.52
N LEU A 150 -14.48 24.52 -0.58
CA LEU A 150 -14.27 25.37 0.60
C LEU A 150 -14.98 26.72 0.44
N PRO A 151 -16.27 26.78 0.80
CA PRO A 151 -16.72 27.94 1.57
C PRO A 151 -17.66 27.67 2.77
N GLU A 152 -17.73 26.48 3.41
CA GLU A 152 -18.77 26.33 4.49
C GLU A 152 -18.55 25.31 5.64
N ALA A 153 -17.34 24.85 5.93
CA ALA A 153 -17.12 23.88 7.03
C ALA A 153 -16.05 24.30 8.04
N ARG A 154 -15.74 25.60 8.13
CA ARG A 154 -14.79 26.16 9.11
C ARG A 154 -15.39 27.20 10.05
N ASP A 155 -16.71 27.21 10.16
CA ASP A 155 -17.49 27.88 11.17
C ASP A 155 -18.35 26.79 11.83
N ASN A 156 -18.54 26.80 13.16
CA ASN A 156 -19.15 25.73 14.00
C ASN A 156 -18.19 24.82 14.79
N ARG A 157 -17.02 25.32 15.22
CA ARG A 157 -16.39 24.83 16.45
C ARG A 157 -16.10 25.98 17.40
N PHE A 158 -17.14 26.40 18.11
CA PHE A 158 -17.05 26.92 19.48
C PHE A 158 -17.01 25.73 20.45
#